data_AF-A0A9X4AAI5-F1
#
_entry.id   AF-A0A9X4AAI5-F1
#
_cell.length_a   1.000
_cell.length_b   1.000
_cell.length_c   1.000
_cell.angle_alpha   90.00
_cell.angle_beta   90.00
_cell.angle_gamma   90.00
#
_symmetry.space_group_name_H-M   'P 1'
#
loop_
_entity.id
_entity.type
_entity.pdbx_description
1 polymer ?
#
loop_
_entity_poly.entity_id
_entity_poly.type
_entity_poly.pdbx_seq_one_letter_code
_entity_poly.pdbx_strand_id
1 'polypeptide(L)'
;MSSVIVEHKNGKKFDLDKLGYRVQMISPFGSNWTQSVLQLNRYTNIVQQPKAQPKTFTITIAMNCSDITGLQLKYEALSMIFNGEYYFYIYLANIPHIRWEVSVSGEPQYTPVGTTGYGTASITLYCAKGFAETTHSTGELGYEIPANQYPLGLFGIGTHFENGGENPVYAVENDTSINIFNPGTIALRAKGLHGIIKCQDGSNLIIENNTNNTRFEYNSSFGVLELDGYMCMVDGKLDYKNTNHGHIDIERGWNSFNIYGATYVSFDLRFYY
;
A
#
# COMPACT_ATOMS: atom_id res chain seq x y z
N MET A 1 24.43 10.04 0.07
CA MET A 1 23.68 8.77 0.17
C MET A 1 22.37 9.10 0.84
N SER A 2 21.24 8.80 0.19
CA SER A 2 19.90 9.06 0.70
C SER A 2 19.47 7.90 1.59
N SER A 3 18.82 8.17 2.72
CA SER A 3 18.36 7.15 3.68
C SER A 3 16.83 7.05 3.70
N VAL A 4 16.15 8.17 3.88
CA VAL A 4 14.69 8.24 4.01
C VAL A 4 14.14 9.34 3.11
N ILE A 5 13.03 9.01 2.45
CA ILE A 5 12.27 9.94 1.63
C ILE A 5 10.89 10.09 2.25
N VAL A 6 10.46 11.35 2.40
CA VAL A 6 9.10 11.73 2.79
C VAL A 6 8.39 12.23 1.54
N GLU A 7 7.21 11.68 1.25
CA GLU A 7 6.38 12.07 0.11
C GLU A 7 5.01 12.52 0.59
N HIS A 8 4.70 13.79 0.37
CA HIS A 8 3.37 14.33 0.65
C HIS A 8 2.36 13.86 -0.41
N LYS A 9 1.08 13.86 -0.06
CA LYS A 9 -0.01 13.42 -0.97
C LYS A 9 -0.15 14.26 -2.24
N ASN A 10 0.41 15.46 -2.26
CA ASN A 10 0.52 16.30 -3.45
C ASN A 10 1.68 15.92 -4.39
N GLY A 11 2.41 14.83 -4.09
CA GLY A 11 3.55 14.36 -4.88
C GLY A 11 4.89 15.04 -4.55
N LYS A 12 4.93 15.99 -3.60
CA LYS A 12 6.18 16.64 -3.20
C LYS A 12 7.04 15.66 -2.40
N LYS A 13 8.27 15.43 -2.88
CA LYS A 13 9.25 14.51 -2.28
C LYS A 13 10.37 15.27 -1.58
N PHE A 14 10.70 14.82 -0.37
CA PHE A 14 11.76 15.36 0.47
C PHE A 14 12.75 14.25 0.79
N ASP A 15 13.95 14.36 0.21
CA ASP A 15 15.08 13.51 0.56
C ASP A 15 15.82 14.14 1.74
N LEU A 16 15.68 13.53 2.93
CA LEU A 16 16.14 14.12 4.18
C LEU A 16 17.66 14.37 4.15
N ASP A 17 18.45 13.44 3.61
CA ASP A 17 19.90 13.60 3.54
C ASP A 17 20.34 14.71 2.60
N LYS A 18 19.64 14.88 1.46
CA LYS A 18 19.92 15.99 0.52
C LYS A 18 19.59 17.35 1.13
N LEU A 19 18.60 17.39 2.01
CA LEU A 19 18.21 18.60 2.76
C LEU A 19 19.12 18.84 3.99
N GLY A 20 20.09 17.97 4.25
CA GLY A 20 21.04 18.11 5.36
C GLY A 20 20.51 17.62 6.70
N TYR A 21 19.51 16.74 6.68
CA TYR A 21 18.98 15.99 7.82
C TYR A 21 19.51 14.55 7.78
N ARG A 22 20.25 14.12 8.80
CA ARG A 22 20.83 12.77 8.85
C ARG A 22 19.94 11.85 9.66
N VAL A 23 19.31 10.86 9.02
CA VAL A 23 18.51 9.87 9.75
C VAL A 23 19.45 8.92 10.50
N GLN A 24 19.31 8.87 11.82
CA GLN A 24 20.09 7.99 12.69
C GLN A 24 19.41 6.63 12.85
N MET A 25 18.10 6.63 13.02
CA MET A 25 17.33 5.41 13.26
C MET A 25 15.90 5.57 12.75
N ILE A 26 15.42 4.53 12.08
CA ILE A 26 14.01 4.30 11.79
C ILE A 26 13.80 2.79 11.75
N SER A 27 12.75 2.29 12.40
CA SER A 27 12.40 0.87 12.38
C SER A 27 10.89 0.72 12.17
N PRO A 28 10.41 0.89 10.92
CA PRO A 28 9.00 0.79 10.58
C PRO A 28 8.58 -0.67 10.32
N PHE A 29 9.48 -1.63 10.53
CA PHE A 29 9.31 -3.02 10.14
C PHE A 29 8.40 -3.80 11.08
N GLY A 30 7.71 -4.80 10.53
CA GLY A 30 6.78 -5.65 11.27
C GLY A 30 5.42 -5.00 11.50
N SER A 31 4.39 -5.84 11.61
CA SER A 31 3.01 -5.41 11.81
C SER A 31 2.57 -5.76 13.23
N ASN A 32 1.78 -4.89 13.84
CA ASN A 32 1.25 -5.10 15.19
C ASN A 32 0.02 -6.02 15.12
N TRP A 33 0.23 -7.33 15.24
CA TRP A 33 -0.85 -8.32 15.23
C TRP A 33 -1.43 -8.52 16.63
N THR A 34 -2.75 -8.40 16.76
CA THR A 34 -3.45 -8.74 18.01
C THR A 34 -4.45 -9.88 17.78
N GLN A 35 -4.68 -10.67 18.82
CA GLN A 35 -5.67 -11.73 18.86
C GLN A 35 -6.52 -11.54 20.11
N SER A 36 -7.84 -11.53 19.95
CA SER A 36 -8.77 -11.51 21.09
C SER A 36 -9.16 -12.93 21.44
N VAL A 37 -9.13 -13.26 22.74
CA VAL A 37 -9.47 -14.59 23.24
C VAL A 37 -10.71 -14.48 24.12
N LEU A 38 -11.77 -15.19 23.75
CA LEU A 38 -12.97 -15.33 24.59
C LEU A 38 -12.91 -16.65 25.34
N GLN A 39 -12.95 -16.61 26.66
CA GLN A 39 -13.02 -17.82 27.47
C GLN A 39 -14.45 -18.39 27.43
N LEU A 40 -14.64 -19.56 26.83
CA LEU A 40 -15.95 -20.21 26.72
C LEU A 40 -16.30 -20.94 28.01
N ASN A 41 -15.32 -21.57 28.65
CA ASN A 41 -15.43 -22.19 29.97
C ASN A 41 -14.04 -22.32 30.64
N ARG A 42 -13.97 -23.03 31.78
CA ARG A 42 -12.74 -23.24 32.56
C ARG A 42 -11.57 -23.87 31.77
N TYR A 43 -11.85 -24.56 30.65
CA TYR A 43 -10.87 -25.35 29.91
C TYR A 43 -10.76 -24.99 28.42
N THR A 44 -11.70 -24.23 27.86
CA THR A 44 -11.70 -23.88 26.44
C THR A 44 -11.79 -22.39 26.18
N ASN A 45 -10.98 -21.95 25.23
CA ASN A 45 -10.90 -20.59 24.73
C ASN A 45 -11.25 -20.58 23.24
N ILE A 46 -11.97 -19.55 22.81
CA ILE A 46 -12.19 -19.23 21.40
C ILE A 46 -11.23 -18.10 21.05
N VAL A 47 -10.25 -18.38 20.19
CA VAL A 47 -9.33 -17.38 19.65
C VAL A 47 -9.98 -16.76 18.42
N GLN A 48 -10.24 -15.45 18.45
CA GLN A 48 -10.74 -14.71 17.30
C GLN A 48 -9.63 -14.55 16.25
N GLN A 49 -10.04 -14.27 15.01
CA GLN A 49 -9.08 -14.07 13.91
C GLN A 49 -8.09 -12.94 14.22
N PRO A 50 -6.79 -13.13 13.96
CA PRO A 50 -5.79 -12.09 14.16
C PRO A 50 -6.11 -10.85 13.31
N LYS A 51 -5.94 -9.67 13.90
CA LYS A 51 -6.14 -8.39 13.22
C LYS A 51 -4.89 -7.53 13.31
N ALA A 52 -4.50 -6.93 12.18
CA ALA A 52 -3.48 -5.90 12.16
C ALA A 52 -4.01 -4.63 12.85
N GLN A 53 -3.23 -4.10 13.80
CA GLN A 53 -3.53 -2.88 14.53
C GLN A 53 -2.68 -1.72 14.03
N PRO A 54 -3.15 -0.49 14.22
CA PRO A 54 -2.29 0.67 14.07
C PRO A 54 -0.99 0.51 14.88
N LYS A 55 0.08 1.10 14.37
CA LYS A 55 1.39 1.09 15.05
C LYS A 55 2.00 2.48 15.06
N THR A 56 2.86 2.72 16.03
CA THR A 56 3.71 3.90 16.10
C THR A 56 5.17 3.51 16.02
N PHE A 57 5.97 4.31 15.35
CA PHE A 57 7.43 4.18 15.36
C PHE A 57 8.07 5.57 15.32
N THR A 58 9.28 5.69 15.85
CA THR A 58 9.98 6.98 15.92
C THR A 58 11.10 7.02 14.90
N ILE A 59 11.21 8.14 14.19
CA ILE A 59 12.38 8.49 13.41
C ILE A 59 13.25 9.46 14.21
N THR A 60 14.54 9.15 14.30
CA THR A 60 15.54 10.01 14.95
C THR A 60 16.43 10.63 13.89
N ILE A 61 16.56 11.95 13.91
CA ILE A 61 17.25 12.75 12.89
C ILE A 61 18.29 13.63 13.57
N ALA A 62 19.54 13.57 13.12
CA ALA A 62 20.59 14.50 13.51
C ALA A 62 20.68 15.68 12.52
N MET A 63 20.94 16.86 13.06
CA MET A 63 21.10 18.10 12.33
C MET A 63 22.38 18.81 12.72
N ASN A 64 22.95 19.49 11.72
CA ASN A 64 24.12 20.32 11.86
C ASN A 64 23.91 21.65 11.14
N CYS A 65 24.27 22.73 11.84
CA CYS A 65 24.22 24.13 11.43
C CYS A 65 25.45 24.86 12.00
N SER A 66 25.66 26.10 11.58
CA SER A 66 26.75 26.94 12.09
C SER A 66 26.53 27.40 13.53
N ASP A 67 25.29 27.67 13.90
CA ASP A 67 24.91 28.19 15.21
C ASP A 67 23.53 27.66 15.66
N ILE A 68 23.15 28.00 16.90
CA ILE A 68 21.89 27.59 17.50
C ILE A 68 20.68 28.17 16.77
N THR A 69 20.79 29.39 16.23
CA THR A 69 19.72 30.06 15.47
C THR A 69 19.42 29.30 14.18
N GLY A 70 20.45 28.94 13.43
CA GLY A 70 20.32 28.10 12.23
C GLY A 70 19.77 26.71 12.55
N LEU A 71 20.10 26.16 13.72
CA LEU A 71 19.51 24.90 14.18
C LEU A 71 18.00 25.03 14.44
N GLN A 72 17.55 26.11 15.08
CA GLN A 72 16.12 26.39 15.31
C GLN A 72 15.35 26.54 13.98
N LEU A 73 15.89 27.30 13.03
CA LEU A 73 15.30 27.43 11.70
C LEU A 73 15.21 26.09 10.96
N LYS A 74 16.21 25.21 11.13
CA LYS A 74 16.14 23.84 10.59
C LYS A 74 15.04 23.00 11.23
N TYR A 75 14.78 23.14 12.52
CA TYR A 75 13.68 22.45 13.20
C TYR A 75 12.32 22.94 12.71
N GLU A 76 12.15 24.24 12.47
CA GLU A 76 10.92 24.80 11.88
C GLU A 76 10.69 24.26 10.47
N ALA A 77 11.73 24.27 9.62
CA ALA A 77 11.64 23.70 8.28
C ALA A 77 11.33 22.18 8.31
N LEU A 78 11.89 21.45 9.30
CA LEU A 78 11.59 20.03 9.49
C LEU A 78 10.13 19.80 9.91
N SER A 79 9.56 20.69 10.73
CA SER A 79 8.15 20.66 11.12
C SER A 79 7.21 20.83 9.92
N MET A 80 7.60 21.60 8.90
CA MET A 80 6.85 21.72 7.65
C MET A 80 6.86 20.43 6.83
N ILE A 81 7.98 19.69 6.84
CA ILE A 81 8.09 18.39 6.17
C ILE A 81 7.24 17.35 6.92
N PHE A 82 7.33 17.33 8.23
CA PHE A 82 6.57 16.44 9.12
C PHE A 82 5.33 17.14 9.68
N ASN A 83 4.43 17.54 8.80
CA ASN A 83 3.15 18.10 9.22
C ASN A 83 2.20 16.96 9.66
N GLY A 84 1.72 17.02 10.90
CA GLY A 84 0.78 16.04 11.47
C GLY A 84 -0.67 16.17 11.02
N GLU A 85 -1.04 17.26 10.35
CA GLU A 85 -2.40 17.53 9.88
C GLU A 85 -2.87 16.54 8.82
N TYR A 86 -1.94 15.99 8.02
CA TYR A 86 -2.24 15.10 6.91
C TYR A 86 -1.40 13.83 6.98
N TYR A 87 -1.94 12.76 6.39
CA TYR A 87 -1.16 11.56 6.11
C TYR A 87 -0.20 11.82 4.95
N PHE A 88 1.01 11.31 5.08
CA PHE A 88 2.05 11.32 4.05
C PHE A 88 2.71 9.93 3.98
N TYR A 89 3.52 9.73 2.95
CA TYR A 89 4.27 8.50 2.77
C TYR A 89 5.70 8.67 3.26
N ILE A 90 6.22 7.61 3.88
CA ILE A 90 7.65 7.48 4.19
C ILE A 90 8.16 6.19 3.57
N TYR A 91 9.34 6.23 2.96
CA TYR A 91 10.01 5.03 2.46
C TYR A 91 11.52 5.17 2.56
N LEU A 92 12.18 4.02 2.64
CA LEU A 92 13.63 3.95 2.73
C LEU A 92 14.21 4.01 1.33
N ALA A 93 15.23 4.82 1.11
CA ALA A 93 15.83 5.00 -0.21
C ALA A 93 16.51 3.72 -0.73
N ASN A 94 16.87 2.78 0.16
CA ASN A 94 17.40 1.46 -0.21
C ASN A 94 16.30 0.44 -0.57
N ILE A 95 15.05 0.67 -0.19
CA ILE A 95 13.89 -0.17 -0.52
C ILE A 95 12.75 0.76 -1.00
N PRO A 96 12.93 1.45 -2.14
CA PRO A 96 12.02 2.52 -2.56
C PRO A 96 10.64 2.02 -3.03
N HIS A 97 10.49 0.71 -3.20
CA HIS A 97 9.27 0.08 -3.70
C HIS A 97 8.24 -0.20 -2.60
N ILE A 98 8.59 0.02 -1.33
CA ILE A 98 7.71 -0.18 -0.17
C ILE A 98 7.63 1.12 0.62
N ARG A 99 6.41 1.55 0.95
CA ARG A 99 6.13 2.78 1.70
C ARG A 99 5.13 2.57 2.82
N TRP A 100 5.23 3.39 3.86
CA TRP A 100 4.27 3.46 4.96
C TRP A 100 3.49 4.76 4.89
N GLU A 101 2.17 4.65 4.96
CA GLU A 101 1.30 5.81 5.15
C GLU A 101 1.26 6.16 6.64
N VAL A 102 1.70 7.36 6.98
CA VAL A 102 1.87 7.83 8.36
C VAL A 102 1.43 9.27 8.54
N SER A 103 1.12 9.62 9.77
CA SER A 103 1.01 11.01 10.24
C SER A 103 1.87 11.19 11.49
N VAL A 104 2.18 12.43 11.86
CA VAL A 104 2.88 12.70 13.11
C VAL A 104 1.92 12.47 14.28
N SER A 105 2.39 11.79 15.31
CA SER A 105 1.65 11.52 16.54
C SER A 105 2.36 12.13 17.73
N GLY A 106 1.68 13.05 18.41
CA GLY A 106 2.25 13.82 19.51
C GLY A 106 3.18 14.93 19.01
N GLU A 107 3.87 15.55 19.97
CA GLU A 107 4.78 16.66 19.70
C GLU A 107 6.18 16.15 19.31
N PRO A 108 6.72 16.56 18.14
CA PRO A 108 8.13 16.33 17.79
C PRO A 108 9.07 16.85 18.88
N GLN A 109 10.06 16.04 19.27
CA GLN A 109 11.02 16.43 20.30
C GLN A 109 12.31 16.94 19.65
N TYR A 110 12.71 18.17 19.98
CA TYR A 110 13.89 18.82 19.44
C TYR A 110 14.93 19.06 20.54
N THR A 111 16.08 18.38 20.44
CA THR A 111 17.11 18.38 21.48
C THR A 111 18.41 18.99 20.95
N PRO A 112 18.67 20.28 21.21
CA PRO A 112 19.95 20.91 20.87
C PRO A 112 21.06 20.44 21.82
N VAL A 113 22.31 20.49 21.36
CA VAL A 113 23.49 20.26 22.22
C VAL A 113 24.08 21.60 22.63
N GLY A 114 23.74 22.06 23.84
CA GLY A 114 24.17 23.36 24.37
C GLY A 114 23.75 24.51 23.45
N THR A 115 24.67 25.43 23.17
CA THR A 115 24.49 26.55 22.23
C THR A 115 25.14 26.28 20.87
N THR A 116 25.43 25.03 20.55
CA THR A 116 26.04 24.65 19.27
C THR A 116 25.00 24.62 18.15
N GLY A 117 25.45 24.55 16.89
CA GLY A 117 24.57 24.26 15.76
C GLY A 117 24.26 22.78 15.58
N TYR A 118 24.56 21.91 16.56
CA TYR A 118 24.25 20.48 16.51
C TYR A 118 23.03 20.16 17.38
N GLY A 119 22.16 19.27 16.88
CA GLY A 119 21.07 18.71 17.68
C GLY A 119 20.39 17.52 17.03
N THR A 120 19.47 16.90 17.77
CA THR A 120 18.65 15.79 17.26
C THR A 120 17.16 16.15 17.29
N ALA A 121 16.38 15.49 16.44
CA ALA A 121 14.93 15.47 16.48
C ALA A 121 14.44 14.04 16.59
N SER A 122 13.42 13.82 17.42
CA SER A 122 12.70 12.56 17.52
C SER A 122 11.24 12.81 17.15
N ILE A 123 10.80 12.22 16.04
CA ILE A 123 9.45 12.39 15.52
C ILE A 123 8.73 11.05 15.59
N THR A 124 7.67 10.97 16.39
CA THR A 124 6.84 9.78 16.48
C THR A 124 5.81 9.79 15.35
N LEU A 125 5.80 8.73 14.56
CA LEU A 125 4.94 8.54 13.41
C LEU A 125 3.88 7.49 13.75
N TYR A 126 2.63 7.78 13.39
CA TYR A 126 1.49 6.89 13.53
C TYR A 126 1.08 6.34 12.18
N CYS A 127 1.10 5.01 12.05
CA CYS A 127 0.65 4.27 10.89
C CYS A 127 -0.70 3.62 11.21
N ALA A 128 -1.78 4.21 10.69
CA ALA A 128 -3.14 3.74 10.94
C ALA A 128 -3.39 2.33 10.39
N LYS A 129 -2.83 2.02 9.22
CA LYS A 129 -2.93 0.70 8.59
C LYS A 129 -2.15 -0.38 9.36
N GLY A 130 -1.01 -0.02 9.96
CA GLY A 130 -0.14 -0.95 10.68
C GLY A 130 0.88 -1.70 9.81
N PHE A 131 0.72 -1.69 8.49
CA PHE A 131 1.55 -2.37 7.50
C PHE A 131 2.03 -1.41 6.41
N ALA A 132 2.97 -1.88 5.58
CA ALA A 132 3.44 -1.14 4.42
C ALA A 132 2.61 -1.46 3.17
N GLU A 133 2.73 -0.64 2.13
CA GLU A 133 2.17 -0.90 0.80
C GLU A 133 3.24 -0.71 -0.29
N THR A 134 3.03 -1.30 -1.47
CA THR A 134 3.87 -0.99 -2.64
C THR A 134 3.74 0.48 -3.03
N THR A 135 4.84 1.08 -3.48
CA THR A 135 4.86 2.47 -3.97
C THR A 135 4.10 2.64 -5.27
N HIS A 136 4.16 1.62 -6.14
CA HIS A 136 3.46 1.56 -7.41
C HIS A 136 2.28 0.59 -7.34
N SER A 137 1.31 0.75 -8.24
CA SER A 137 0.23 -0.22 -8.45
C SER A 137 0.37 -0.95 -9.78
N THR A 138 -0.27 -2.11 -9.90
CA THR A 138 -0.21 -2.90 -11.14
C THR A 138 -0.99 -2.26 -12.30
N GLY A 139 -1.85 -1.26 -12.03
CA GLY A 139 -2.48 -0.47 -13.09
C GLY A 139 -1.51 0.47 -13.83
N GLU A 140 -0.30 0.67 -13.31
CA GLU A 140 0.78 1.38 -14.03
C GLU A 140 1.47 0.47 -15.07
N LEU A 141 1.15 -0.83 -15.09
CA LEU A 141 1.64 -1.77 -16.10
C LEU A 141 0.79 -1.66 -17.37
N GLY A 142 1.45 -1.79 -18.53
CA GLY A 142 0.77 -1.92 -19.81
C GLY A 142 0.16 -3.31 -20.03
N TYR A 143 -0.55 -3.44 -21.15
CA TYR A 143 -1.11 -4.71 -21.63
C TYR A 143 -0.03 -5.79 -21.78
N GLU A 144 -0.29 -6.99 -21.25
CA GLU A 144 0.63 -8.14 -21.29
C GLU A 144 2.05 -7.87 -20.75
N ILE A 145 2.24 -6.81 -19.96
CA ILE A 145 3.52 -6.48 -19.35
C ILE A 145 3.63 -7.18 -17.98
N PRO A 146 4.61 -8.06 -17.77
CA PRO A 146 4.79 -8.69 -16.47
C PRO A 146 5.32 -7.75 -15.39
N ALA A 147 4.80 -7.90 -14.17
CA ALA A 147 5.19 -7.05 -13.04
C ALA A 147 6.63 -7.29 -12.54
N ASN A 148 7.22 -8.45 -12.81
CA ASN A 148 8.57 -8.82 -12.38
C ASN A 148 9.67 -8.41 -13.39
N GLN A 149 9.35 -7.56 -14.37
CA GLN A 149 10.34 -7.01 -15.29
C GLN A 149 11.14 -5.86 -14.65
N TYR A 150 12.38 -6.15 -14.28
CA TYR A 150 13.33 -5.19 -13.69
C TYR A 150 13.55 -3.87 -14.46
N PRO A 151 13.53 -3.80 -15.83
CA PRO A 151 13.73 -2.55 -16.55
C PRO A 151 12.68 -1.47 -16.26
N LEU A 152 11.46 -1.85 -15.87
CA LEU A 152 10.40 -0.91 -15.51
C LEU A 152 10.60 -0.32 -14.11
N GLY A 153 11.31 -1.04 -13.23
CA GLY A 153 11.66 -0.56 -11.90
C GLY A 153 10.48 -0.26 -10.98
N LEU A 154 9.25 -0.70 -11.31
CA LEU A 154 8.06 -0.43 -10.49
C LEU A 154 8.07 -1.25 -9.19
N PHE A 155 8.36 -2.54 -9.34
CA PHE A 155 8.51 -3.49 -8.25
C PHE A 155 9.97 -3.95 -8.18
N GLY A 156 10.49 -4.19 -6.98
CA GLY A 156 11.91 -4.45 -6.79
C GLY A 156 12.19 -5.37 -5.61
N ILE A 157 13.45 -5.45 -5.21
CA ILE A 157 13.87 -6.33 -4.13
C ILE A 157 13.09 -6.00 -2.86
N GLY A 158 12.57 -7.04 -2.20
CA GLY A 158 11.74 -6.93 -1.00
C GLY A 158 10.23 -6.99 -1.27
N THR A 159 9.77 -6.93 -2.52
CA THR A 159 8.34 -7.06 -2.86
C THR A 159 7.91 -8.49 -3.17
N HIS A 160 8.69 -9.51 -2.80
CA HIS A 160 8.45 -10.97 -2.98
C HIS A 160 8.08 -11.47 -4.39
N PHE A 161 8.34 -10.71 -5.46
CA PHE A 161 8.30 -11.27 -6.81
C PHE A 161 9.46 -12.24 -7.01
N GLU A 162 9.18 -13.42 -7.56
CA GLU A 162 10.21 -14.43 -7.82
C GLU A 162 11.14 -13.96 -8.95
N ASN A 163 12.45 -14.17 -8.74
CA ASN A 163 13.45 -13.96 -9.78
C ASN A 163 13.55 -15.23 -10.63
N GLY A 164 13.12 -15.17 -11.90
CA GLY A 164 13.20 -16.30 -12.83
C GLY A 164 12.06 -17.33 -12.74
N GLY A 165 10.95 -16.97 -12.09
CA GLY A 165 9.70 -17.75 -12.06
C GLY A 165 8.70 -17.35 -13.15
N GLU A 166 7.44 -17.78 -12.99
CA GLU A 166 6.34 -17.32 -13.84
C GLU A 166 6.16 -15.80 -13.73
N ASN A 167 5.84 -15.17 -14.87
CA ASN A 167 5.79 -13.72 -15.05
C ASN A 167 4.35 -13.22 -14.90
N PRO A 168 3.95 -12.68 -13.73
CA PRO A 168 2.55 -12.32 -13.51
C PRO A 168 2.18 -11.07 -14.33
N VAL A 169 1.15 -11.22 -15.14
CA VAL A 169 0.51 -10.15 -15.91
C VAL A 169 -0.80 -9.79 -15.22
N TYR A 170 -1.17 -8.51 -15.25
CA TYR A 170 -2.35 -7.99 -14.54
C TYR A 170 -3.37 -7.36 -15.48
N ALA A 171 -3.20 -7.52 -16.79
CA ALA A 171 -4.14 -7.05 -17.80
C ALA A 171 -4.16 -8.01 -19.00
N VAL A 172 -5.36 -8.36 -19.47
CA VAL A 172 -5.59 -9.28 -20.60
C VAL A 172 -6.73 -8.77 -21.49
N GLU A 173 -6.75 -9.22 -22.74
CA GLU A 173 -7.67 -8.78 -23.78
C GLU A 173 -8.18 -10.00 -24.54
N ASN A 174 -9.50 -10.14 -24.64
CA ASN A 174 -10.20 -11.27 -25.25
C ASN A 174 -9.90 -12.65 -24.63
N ASP A 175 -9.22 -12.68 -23.47
CA ASP A 175 -8.96 -13.90 -22.71
C ASP A 175 -10.10 -14.24 -21.76
N THR A 176 -10.32 -15.55 -21.58
CA THR A 176 -11.31 -16.06 -20.62
C THR A 176 -10.71 -16.49 -19.29
N SER A 177 -9.38 -16.42 -19.15
CA SER A 177 -8.68 -16.80 -17.93
C SER A 177 -7.41 -15.99 -17.72
N ILE A 178 -7.10 -15.66 -16.47
CA ILE A 178 -5.87 -14.97 -16.07
C ILE A 178 -5.38 -15.48 -14.72
N ASN A 179 -4.06 -15.59 -14.56
CA ASN A 179 -3.45 -15.91 -13.28
C ASN A 179 -2.79 -14.64 -12.69
N ILE A 180 -3.27 -14.23 -11.52
CA ILE A 180 -2.78 -13.05 -10.80
C ILE A 180 -1.93 -13.51 -9.62
N PHE A 181 -0.77 -12.92 -9.43
CA PHE A 181 0.08 -13.19 -8.27
C PHE A 181 -0.07 -12.07 -7.24
N ASN A 182 -0.36 -12.40 -5.99
CA ASN A 182 -0.27 -11.47 -4.88
C ASN A 182 1.03 -11.73 -4.10
N PRO A 183 2.09 -10.93 -4.29
CA PRO A 183 3.34 -11.10 -3.55
C PRO A 183 3.30 -10.50 -2.13
N GLY A 184 2.19 -9.87 -1.73
CA GLY A 184 2.01 -9.33 -0.40
C GLY A 184 1.96 -10.40 0.68
N THR A 185 2.26 -10.01 1.93
CA THR A 185 2.07 -10.88 3.10
C THR A 185 0.61 -10.90 3.57
N ILE A 186 -0.21 -9.99 3.00
CA ILE A 186 -1.62 -9.77 3.32
C ILE A 186 -2.46 -10.04 2.06
N ALA A 187 -3.56 -10.77 2.24
CA ALA A 187 -4.52 -11.02 1.17
C ALA A 187 -5.38 -9.78 0.89
N LEU A 188 -5.76 -9.57 -0.37
CA LEU A 188 -6.59 -8.45 -0.80
C LEU A 188 -8.05 -8.84 -0.63
N ARG A 189 -8.81 -7.99 0.03
CA ARG A 189 -10.20 -8.28 0.41
C ARG A 189 -11.13 -7.16 -0.04
N ALA A 190 -12.28 -7.51 -0.61
CA ALA A 190 -13.29 -6.55 -1.07
C ALA A 190 -13.77 -5.58 0.03
N LYS A 191 -13.70 -6.00 1.29
CA LYS A 191 -14.05 -5.17 2.45
C LYS A 191 -13.05 -4.05 2.76
N GLY A 192 -11.98 -3.90 1.97
CA GLY A 192 -11.04 -2.79 2.14
C GLY A 192 -9.90 -2.80 1.13
N LEU A 193 -8.84 -3.56 1.42
CA LEU A 193 -7.57 -3.56 0.68
C LEU A 193 -7.67 -4.31 -0.67
N HIS A 194 -8.66 -4.01 -1.50
CA HIS A 194 -8.93 -4.78 -2.71
C HIS A 194 -8.12 -4.26 -3.92
N GLY A 195 -8.06 -2.95 -4.10
CA GLY A 195 -7.69 -2.36 -5.39
C GLY A 195 -8.88 -2.35 -6.36
N ILE A 196 -8.63 -1.94 -7.60
CA ILE A 196 -9.68 -1.75 -8.61
C ILE A 196 -9.52 -2.81 -9.69
N ILE A 197 -10.59 -3.55 -9.98
CA ILE A 197 -10.67 -4.39 -11.18
C ILE A 197 -11.45 -3.61 -12.24
N LYS A 198 -10.84 -3.40 -13.41
CA LYS A 198 -11.42 -2.65 -14.51
C LYS A 198 -11.76 -3.60 -15.65
N CYS A 199 -12.97 -3.52 -16.17
CA CYS A 199 -13.43 -4.26 -17.33
C CYS A 199 -13.95 -3.28 -18.39
N GLN A 200 -13.70 -3.56 -19.67
CA GLN A 200 -14.13 -2.70 -20.77
C GLN A 200 -14.88 -3.48 -21.84
N ASP A 201 -15.78 -2.75 -22.51
CA ASP A 201 -16.56 -3.17 -23.68
C ASP A 201 -17.15 -4.56 -23.52
N GLY A 202 -18.17 -4.67 -22.68
CA GLY A 202 -18.68 -5.96 -22.25
C GLY A 202 -20.18 -6.03 -22.01
N SER A 203 -20.67 -7.24 -21.76
CA SER A 203 -22.04 -7.53 -21.37
C SER A 203 -22.12 -8.84 -20.62
N ASN A 204 -23.01 -8.93 -19.62
CA ASN A 204 -23.18 -10.13 -18.79
C ASN A 204 -21.84 -10.62 -18.21
N LEU A 205 -21.09 -9.67 -17.62
CA LEU A 205 -19.76 -9.92 -17.07
C LEU A 205 -19.84 -10.91 -15.91
N ILE A 206 -18.93 -11.87 -15.92
CA ILE A 206 -18.70 -12.81 -14.83
C ILE A 206 -17.21 -12.81 -14.53
N ILE A 207 -16.85 -12.61 -13.27
CA ILE A 207 -15.49 -12.77 -12.76
C ILE A 207 -15.54 -13.81 -11.66
N GLU A 208 -14.74 -14.87 -11.78
CA GLU A 208 -14.66 -15.97 -10.83
C GLU A 208 -13.21 -16.15 -10.40
N ASN A 209 -12.94 -16.10 -9.10
CA ASN A 209 -11.67 -16.53 -8.54
C ASN A 209 -11.76 -18.01 -8.13
N ASN A 210 -11.15 -18.90 -8.90
CA ASN A 210 -11.14 -20.34 -8.65
C ASN A 210 -10.35 -20.71 -7.39
N THR A 211 -9.47 -19.85 -6.90
CA THR A 211 -8.61 -20.12 -5.74
C THR A 211 -9.38 -20.03 -4.42
N ASN A 212 -10.38 -19.15 -4.32
CA ASN A 212 -11.18 -18.97 -3.10
C ASN A 212 -12.71 -19.02 -3.33
N ASN A 213 -13.14 -19.32 -4.56
CA ASN A 213 -14.54 -19.42 -4.98
C ASN A 213 -15.34 -18.11 -4.83
N THR A 214 -14.65 -16.96 -4.80
CA THR A 214 -15.33 -15.66 -4.86
C THR A 214 -15.76 -15.35 -6.30
N ARG A 215 -16.88 -14.65 -6.44
CA ARG A 215 -17.55 -14.45 -7.72
C ARG A 215 -18.30 -13.13 -7.76
N PHE A 216 -18.20 -12.44 -8.89
CA PHE A 216 -18.92 -11.22 -9.19
C PHE A 216 -19.61 -11.34 -10.54
N GLU A 217 -20.85 -10.86 -10.64
CA GLU A 217 -21.60 -10.80 -11.89
C GLU A 217 -22.20 -9.43 -12.11
N TYR A 218 -22.28 -9.03 -13.38
CA TYR A 218 -22.98 -7.85 -13.84
C TYR A 218 -23.84 -8.16 -15.07
N ASN A 219 -25.16 -8.02 -14.94
CA ASN A 219 -26.16 -8.51 -15.91
C ASN A 219 -26.61 -7.46 -16.95
N SER A 220 -25.75 -6.50 -17.28
CA SER A 220 -26.02 -5.49 -18.31
C SER A 220 -24.81 -5.25 -19.22
N SER A 221 -25.00 -4.46 -20.27
CA SER A 221 -23.92 -3.96 -21.13
C SER A 221 -23.22 -2.78 -20.47
N PHE A 222 -21.92 -2.63 -20.68
CA PHE A 222 -21.12 -1.53 -20.15
C PHE A 222 -20.00 -1.14 -21.13
N GLY A 223 -19.63 0.15 -21.14
CA GLY A 223 -18.40 0.61 -21.78
C GLY A 223 -17.21 0.41 -20.85
N VAL A 224 -17.29 0.95 -19.63
CA VAL A 224 -16.29 0.78 -18.57
C VAL A 224 -16.97 0.38 -17.27
N LEU A 225 -16.51 -0.72 -16.67
CA LEU A 225 -16.90 -1.17 -15.34
C LEU A 225 -15.68 -1.15 -14.42
N GLU A 226 -15.79 -0.47 -13.29
CA GLU A 226 -14.78 -0.43 -12.23
C GLU A 226 -15.35 -1.06 -10.96
N LEU A 227 -14.73 -2.15 -10.51
CA LEU A 227 -15.06 -2.84 -9.27
C LEU A 227 -14.02 -2.48 -8.20
N ASP A 228 -14.41 -1.63 -7.26
CA ASP A 228 -13.65 -1.27 -6.07
C ASP A 228 -14.26 -1.95 -4.83
N GLY A 229 -13.76 -3.14 -4.54
CA GLY A 229 -14.29 -4.00 -3.50
C GLY A 229 -15.74 -4.41 -3.76
N TYR A 230 -16.69 -3.87 -2.99
CA TYR A 230 -18.13 -4.10 -3.20
C TYR A 230 -18.80 -3.03 -4.08
N MET A 231 -18.08 -1.96 -4.40
CA MET A 231 -18.62 -0.84 -5.17
C MET A 231 -18.40 -1.10 -6.66
N CYS A 232 -19.50 -1.18 -7.41
CA CYS A 232 -19.49 -1.30 -8.86
C CYS A 232 -19.85 0.05 -9.49
N MET A 233 -18.91 0.65 -10.21
CA MET A 233 -19.16 1.84 -11.03
C MET A 233 -19.16 1.45 -12.50
N VAL A 234 -20.22 1.83 -13.20
CA VAL A 234 -20.39 1.60 -14.64
C VAL A 234 -20.54 2.94 -15.33
N ASP A 235 -19.67 3.20 -16.30
CA ASP A 235 -19.61 4.45 -17.07
C ASP A 235 -19.64 5.71 -16.17
N GLY A 236 -18.92 5.65 -15.05
CA GLY A 236 -18.81 6.73 -14.07
C GLY A 236 -19.98 6.86 -13.10
N LYS A 237 -20.95 5.93 -13.09
CA LYS A 237 -22.10 5.93 -12.17
C LYS A 237 -22.13 4.66 -11.34
N LEU A 238 -22.46 4.79 -10.05
CA LEU A 238 -22.66 3.63 -9.19
C LEU A 238 -23.84 2.80 -9.71
N ASP A 239 -23.62 1.52 -10.01
CA ASP A 239 -24.66 0.58 -10.39
C ASP A 239 -24.54 -0.70 -9.58
N TYR A 240 -25.31 -0.74 -8.50
CA TYR A 240 -25.41 -1.91 -7.65
C TYR A 240 -26.56 -2.83 -8.08
N LYS A 241 -27.54 -2.30 -8.82
CA LYS A 241 -28.81 -2.99 -9.12
C LYS A 241 -28.60 -4.16 -10.08
N ASN A 242 -27.73 -3.99 -11.06
CA ASN A 242 -27.47 -5.00 -12.08
C ASN A 242 -26.41 -6.03 -11.66
N THR A 243 -25.95 -5.98 -10.41
CA THR A 243 -24.96 -6.91 -9.86
C THR A 243 -25.62 -8.07 -9.10
N ASN A 244 -24.89 -9.16 -8.91
CA ASN A 244 -25.27 -10.21 -7.95
C ASN A 244 -24.89 -9.89 -6.49
N HIS A 245 -24.44 -8.66 -6.21
CA HIS A 245 -23.88 -8.23 -4.92
C HIS A 245 -22.70 -9.08 -4.44
N GLY A 246 -22.08 -9.84 -5.36
CA GLY A 246 -20.89 -10.62 -5.13
C GLY A 246 -19.66 -9.75 -4.97
N HIS A 247 -18.53 -10.40 -4.76
CA HIS A 247 -17.24 -9.74 -4.60
C HIS A 247 -16.13 -10.67 -5.06
N ILE A 248 -14.95 -10.08 -5.23
CA ILE A 248 -13.71 -10.79 -5.49
C ILE A 248 -12.79 -10.58 -4.30
N ASP A 249 -12.14 -11.65 -3.85
CA ASP A 249 -11.02 -11.56 -2.93
C ASP A 249 -9.79 -12.15 -3.61
N ILE A 250 -8.58 -11.69 -3.28
CA ILE A 250 -7.32 -12.17 -3.86
C ILE A 250 -6.45 -12.71 -2.73
N GLU A 251 -6.27 -14.04 -2.69
CA GLU A 251 -5.40 -14.69 -1.71
C GLU A 251 -3.94 -14.31 -1.92
N ARG A 252 -3.09 -14.67 -0.96
CA ARG A 252 -1.63 -14.54 -1.12
C ARG A 252 -1.13 -15.58 -2.12
N GLY A 253 -0.14 -15.21 -2.92
CA GLY A 253 0.40 -16.05 -3.98
C GLY A 253 -0.49 -16.07 -5.23
N TRP A 254 -0.47 -17.18 -5.95
CA TRP A 254 -1.18 -17.33 -7.22
C TRP A 254 -2.69 -17.49 -7.03
N ASN A 255 -3.45 -16.68 -7.78
CA ASN A 255 -4.91 -16.70 -7.87
C ASN A 255 -5.31 -16.94 -9.33
N SER A 256 -6.14 -17.94 -9.58
CA SER A 256 -6.59 -18.27 -10.92
C SER A 256 -8.00 -17.74 -11.15
N PHE A 257 -8.18 -16.94 -12.20
CA PHE A 257 -9.44 -16.31 -12.54
C PHE A 257 -10.00 -16.85 -13.85
N ASN A 258 -11.32 -17.03 -13.88
CA ASN A 258 -12.09 -17.12 -15.12
C ASN A 258 -12.87 -15.81 -15.29
N ILE A 259 -12.84 -15.26 -16.50
CA ILE A 259 -13.52 -14.00 -16.82
C ILE A 259 -14.30 -14.18 -18.12
N TYR A 260 -15.54 -13.70 -18.12
CA TYR A 260 -16.43 -13.77 -19.27
C TYR A 260 -17.14 -12.45 -19.49
N GLY A 261 -17.47 -12.11 -20.73
CA GLY A 261 -18.34 -10.97 -21.03
C GLY A 261 -17.65 -9.59 -20.95
N ALA A 262 -16.33 -9.53 -21.07
CA ALA A 262 -15.57 -8.28 -21.26
C ALA A 262 -14.49 -8.49 -22.34
N THR A 263 -14.20 -7.44 -23.12
CA THR A 263 -13.10 -7.46 -24.10
C THR A 263 -11.76 -7.22 -23.42
N TYR A 264 -11.68 -6.34 -22.44
CA TYR A 264 -10.44 -6.05 -21.72
C TYR A 264 -10.66 -6.09 -20.22
N VAL A 265 -9.70 -6.66 -19.49
CA VAL A 265 -9.75 -6.75 -18.03
C VAL A 265 -8.39 -6.44 -17.45
N SER A 266 -8.34 -5.54 -16.47
CA SER A 266 -7.12 -5.23 -15.73
C SER A 266 -7.35 -5.15 -14.22
N PHE A 267 -6.32 -5.53 -13.49
CA PHE A 267 -6.26 -5.52 -12.03
C PHE A 267 -5.29 -4.42 -11.61
N ASP A 268 -5.81 -3.34 -11.04
CA ASP A 268 -5.03 -2.25 -10.46
C ASP A 268 -4.90 -2.44 -8.94
N LEU A 269 -3.82 -3.13 -8.56
CA LEU A 269 -3.59 -3.64 -7.22
C LEU A 269 -2.37 -2.98 -6.60
N ARG A 270 -2.44 -2.74 -5.29
CA ARG A 270 -1.28 -2.50 -4.43
C ARG A 270 -1.12 -3.69 -3.50
N PHE A 271 0.13 -4.05 -3.21
CA PHE A 271 0.42 -5.17 -2.31
C PHE A 271 0.87 -4.65 -0.95
N TYR A 272 0.54 -5.41 0.10
CA TYR A 272 0.71 -4.99 1.49
C TYR A 272 1.63 -5.94 2.27
N TYR A 273 2.47 -5.37 3.16
CA TYR A 273 3.56 -6.06 3.87
C TYR A 273 3.57 -5.84 5.38
#